data_AF-L1NPJ9-F1
#
_entry.id   AF-L1NPJ9-F1
#
_cell.length_a   1.000
_cell.length_b   1.000
_cell.length_c   1.000
_cell.angle_alpha   90.00
_cell.angle_beta   90.00
_cell.angle_gamma   90.00
#
_symmetry.space_group_name_H-M   'P 1'
#
loop_
_entity.id
_entity.type
_entity.pdbx_description
1 polymer ?
#
loop_
_entity_poly.entity_id
_entity_poly.type
_entity_poly.pdbx_seq_one_letter_code
_entity_poly.pdbx_strand_id
1 'polypeptide(L)'
;MAAHFVHSGQPFVLSGGAGGQRNPAHIRTADLSAVTHDPLLANLRYTLRRRYGFSRDPKQKMRVPCVYSLENTTPPQTAAACDTAPQGLSCAGYGASMLVTAAFGLYCAQAAVEHIVSQKP
;
A
#
# COMPACT_ATOMS: atom_id res chain seq x y z
N MET A 1 -1.92 -9.60 -9.92
CA MET A 1 -0.62 -8.95 -10.19
C MET A 1 0.42 -9.29 -9.12
N ALA A 2 0.26 -8.89 -7.85
CA ALA A 2 1.23 -9.20 -6.78
C ALA A 2 1.57 -10.71 -6.68
N ALA A 3 0.56 -11.59 -6.71
CA ALA A 3 0.78 -13.04 -6.72
C ALA A 3 1.64 -13.52 -7.90
N HIS A 4 1.45 -12.93 -9.08
CA HIS A 4 2.22 -13.27 -10.27
C HIS A 4 3.69 -12.86 -10.10
N PHE A 5 3.97 -11.61 -9.69
CA PHE A 5 5.34 -11.14 -9.50
C PHE A 5 6.10 -11.90 -8.41
N VAL A 6 5.43 -12.27 -7.32
CA VAL A 6 6.03 -13.15 -6.30
C VAL A 6 6.37 -14.52 -6.88
N HIS A 7 5.48 -15.10 -7.68
CA HIS A 7 5.69 -16.41 -8.29
C HIS A 7 6.77 -16.40 -9.38
N SER A 8 6.80 -15.37 -10.23
CA SER A 8 7.78 -15.22 -11.31
C SER A 8 9.12 -14.64 -10.85
N GLY A 9 9.25 -14.24 -9.58
CA GLY A 9 10.45 -13.61 -9.05
C GLY A 9 10.73 -12.21 -9.62
N GLN A 10 9.73 -11.57 -10.23
CA GLN A 10 9.86 -10.24 -10.80
C GLN A 10 9.92 -9.18 -9.68
N PRO A 11 10.92 -8.29 -9.66
CA PRO A 11 11.00 -7.21 -8.67
C PRO A 11 9.81 -6.24 -8.77
N PHE A 12 9.23 -5.88 -7.63
CA PHE A 12 8.15 -4.91 -7.53
C PHE A 12 8.05 -4.31 -6.12
N VAL A 13 7.35 -3.19 -5.98
CA VAL A 13 6.93 -2.60 -4.70
C VAL A 13 5.48 -2.14 -4.81
N LEU A 14 4.70 -2.29 -3.74
CA LEU A 14 3.31 -1.83 -3.69
C LEU A 14 3.18 -0.56 -2.85
N SER A 15 2.31 0.33 -3.31
CA SER A 15 1.84 1.45 -2.51
C SER A 15 0.51 1.09 -1.85
N GLY A 16 0.36 1.44 -0.59
CA GLY A 16 -0.90 1.39 0.15
C GLY A 16 -1.84 2.54 -0.20
N GLY A 17 -2.93 2.65 0.55
CA GLY A 17 -3.83 3.79 0.48
C GLY A 17 -3.19 5.02 1.11
N ALA A 18 -3.10 6.13 0.37
CA ALA A 18 -2.58 7.41 0.85
C ALA A 18 -3.69 8.48 1.07
N GLY A 19 -4.95 8.13 0.79
CA GLY A 19 -6.10 9.01 1.01
C GLY A 19 -6.39 9.20 2.50
N GLY A 20 -7.04 10.32 2.86
CA GLY A 20 -7.45 10.60 4.24
C GLY A 20 -6.30 10.77 5.24
N GLN A 21 -5.06 10.93 4.78
CA GLN A 21 -3.86 11.07 5.59
C GLN A 21 -3.21 12.45 5.39
N ARG A 22 -2.46 12.92 6.39
CA ARG A 22 -1.90 14.27 6.42
C ARG A 22 -0.42 14.32 6.80
N ASN A 23 0.09 13.36 7.57
CA ASN A 23 1.44 13.40 8.11
C ASN A 23 2.38 12.41 7.40
N PRO A 24 3.26 12.87 6.48
CA PRO A 24 4.20 11.99 5.79
C PRO A 24 5.22 11.33 6.74
N ALA A 25 5.44 11.85 7.94
CA ALA A 25 6.37 11.25 8.91
C ALA A 25 5.92 9.87 9.42
N HIS A 26 4.67 9.47 9.16
CA HIS A 26 4.14 8.14 9.51
C HIS A 26 4.29 7.10 8.39
N ILE A 27 4.84 7.48 7.23
CA ILE A 27 5.08 6.57 6.11
C ILE A 27 6.21 5.57 6.46
N ARG A 28 5.98 4.29 6.18
CA ARG A 28 6.88 3.18 6.47
C ARG A 28 6.91 2.19 5.32
N THR A 29 7.95 1.38 5.28
CA THR A 29 8.10 0.23 4.38
C THR A 29 8.07 -1.06 5.17
N ALA A 30 7.28 -2.05 4.76
CA ALA A 30 7.26 -3.37 5.37
C ALA A 30 6.80 -4.44 4.38
N ASP A 31 7.01 -5.72 4.71
CA ASP A 31 6.32 -6.80 4.01
C ASP A 31 4.81 -6.73 4.29
N LEU A 32 3.98 -7.07 3.31
CA LEU A 32 2.53 -7.10 3.43
C LEU A 32 2.04 -7.92 4.64
N SER A 33 2.77 -8.96 5.08
CA SER A 33 2.43 -9.73 6.28
C SER A 33 2.39 -8.88 7.56
N ALA A 34 3.21 -7.82 7.63
CA ALA A 34 3.38 -6.95 8.79
C ALA A 34 2.66 -5.59 8.68
N VAL A 35 2.09 -5.26 7.52
CA VAL A 35 1.36 -4.00 7.31
C VAL A 35 0.14 -3.89 8.21
N THR A 36 -0.07 -2.72 8.81
CA THR A 36 -1.21 -2.36 9.65
C THR A 36 -1.80 -1.01 9.22
N HIS A 37 -2.97 -0.64 9.75
CA HIS A 37 -3.61 0.67 9.52
C HIS A 37 -4.00 1.01 8.06
N ASP A 38 -3.90 0.04 7.16
CA ASP A 38 -4.27 0.20 5.74
C ASP A 38 -5.34 -0.84 5.33
N PRO A 39 -6.61 -0.43 5.17
CA PRO A 39 -7.70 -1.33 4.77
C PRO A 39 -7.52 -1.94 3.36
N LEU A 40 -6.91 -1.21 2.44
CA LEU A 40 -6.67 -1.67 1.07
C LEU A 40 -5.66 -2.82 1.07
N LEU A 41 -4.54 -2.65 1.78
CA LEU A 41 -3.52 -3.69 1.93
C LEU A 41 -4.02 -4.85 2.82
N ALA A 42 -4.86 -4.59 3.81
CA ALA A 42 -5.51 -5.66 4.58
C ALA A 42 -6.39 -6.55 3.69
N ASN A 43 -7.18 -5.96 2.79
CA ASN A 43 -8.00 -6.70 1.82
C ASN A 43 -7.13 -7.47 0.81
N LEU A 44 -6.06 -6.85 0.30
CA LEU A 44 -5.10 -7.53 -0.57
C LEU A 44 -4.47 -8.74 0.12
N ARG A 45 -4.00 -8.58 1.37
CA ARG A 45 -3.43 -9.66 2.18
C ARG A 45 -4.41 -10.80 2.37
N TYR A 46 -5.66 -10.49 2.72
CA TYR A 46 -6.73 -11.48 2.84
C TYR A 46 -6.94 -12.23 1.51
N THR A 47 -7.02 -11.50 0.40
CA THR A 47 -7.25 -12.06 -0.93
C THR A 47 -6.11 -12.97 -1.38
N LEU A 48 -4.85 -12.57 -1.16
CA LEU A 48 -3.67 -13.38 -1.47
C LEU A 48 -3.64 -14.69 -0.67
N ARG A 49 -3.97 -14.64 0.62
CA ARG A 49 -4.08 -15.84 1.47
C ARG A 49 -5.21 -16.76 1.06
N ARG A 50 -6.36 -16.20 0.67
CA ARG A 50 -7.56 -16.98 0.36
C ARG A 50 -7.53 -17.58 -1.04
N ARG A 51 -7.08 -16.83 -2.04
CA ARG A 51 -7.20 -17.21 -3.46
C ARG A 51 -5.89 -17.64 -4.10
N TYR A 52 -4.74 -17.25 -3.55
CA TYR A 52 -3.43 -17.46 -4.19
C TYR A 52 -2.46 -18.28 -3.32
N GLY A 53 -2.94 -18.90 -2.24
CA GLY A 53 -2.16 -19.86 -1.44
C GLY A 53 -1.06 -19.26 -0.56
N PHE A 54 -1.05 -17.95 -0.33
CA PHE A 54 -0.06 -17.32 0.56
C PHE A 54 -0.26 -17.79 2.01
N SER A 55 0.85 -17.91 2.77
CA SER A 55 0.82 -18.38 4.16
C SER A 55 -0.11 -17.54 5.04
N ARG A 56 -0.87 -18.23 5.89
CA ARG A 56 -1.73 -17.62 6.91
C ARG A 56 -0.99 -17.29 8.20
N ASP A 57 0.22 -17.85 8.39
CA ASP A 57 1.08 -17.54 9.53
C ASP A 57 1.53 -16.07 9.45
N PRO A 58 1.23 -15.23 10.45
CA PRO A 58 1.68 -13.84 10.47
C PRO A 58 3.20 -13.67 10.56
N LYS A 59 3.94 -14.69 11.04
CA LYS A 59 5.40 -14.66 11.12
C LYS A 59 6.08 -14.91 9.77
N GLN A 60 5.37 -15.55 8.84
CA GLN A 60 5.89 -15.83 7.50
C GLN A 60 5.74 -14.61 6.60
N LYS A 61 6.84 -14.21 5.96
CA LYS A 61 6.82 -13.12 4.98
C LYS A 61 6.05 -13.53 3.73
N MET A 62 5.25 -12.62 3.20
CA MET A 62 4.55 -12.79 1.92
C MET A 62 5.43 -12.47 0.72
N ARG A 63 6.58 -11.82 0.94
CA ARG A 63 7.50 -11.30 -0.09
C ARG A 63 6.82 -10.28 -0.99
N VAL A 64 5.96 -9.47 -0.38
CA VAL A 64 5.22 -8.39 -1.03
C VAL A 64 5.60 -7.10 -0.31
N PRO A 65 6.65 -6.40 -0.75
CA PRO A 65 7.09 -5.16 -0.09
C PRO A 65 6.08 -4.04 -0.36
N CYS A 66 5.70 -3.34 0.71
CA CYS A 66 4.68 -2.29 0.69
C CYS A 66 5.19 -1.01 1.33
N VAL A 67 4.83 0.14 0.74
CA VAL A 67 4.87 1.47 1.37
C VAL A 67 3.48 1.76 1.92
N TYR A 68 3.37 2.10 3.19
CA TYR A 68 2.11 2.35 3.88
C TYR A 68 2.29 3.42 4.97
N SER A 69 1.20 3.89 5.57
CA SER A 69 1.26 4.83 6.70
C SER A 69 0.68 4.18 7.96
N LEU A 70 1.24 4.56 9.11
CA LEU A 70 0.69 4.25 10.43
C LEU A 70 -0.37 5.27 10.88
N GLU A 71 -0.64 6.30 10.07
CA GLU A 71 -1.71 7.26 10.33
C GLU A 71 -3.09 6.63 10.09
N ASN A 72 -3.99 6.76 11.06
CA ASN A 72 -5.38 6.38 10.84
C ASN A 72 -6.00 7.24 9.74
N THR A 73 -6.57 6.59 8.73
CA THR A 73 -7.24 7.26 7.62
C THR A 73 -8.47 8.01 8.14
N THR A 74 -8.54 9.31 7.88
CA THR A 74 -9.72 10.13 8.20
C THR A 74 -10.85 9.80 7.22
N PRO A 75 -12.05 9.42 7.69
CA PRO A 75 -13.17 9.13 6.81
C PRO A 75 -13.69 10.39 6.11
N PRO A 76 -14.46 10.26 5.02
CA PRO A 76 -15.13 11.37 4.35
C PRO A 76 -15.95 12.21 5.33
N GLN A 77 -15.82 13.54 5.27
CA GLN A 77 -16.46 14.45 6.24
C GLN A 77 -17.92 14.81 5.90
N THR A 78 -18.40 14.52 4.68
CA THR A 78 -19.75 14.86 4.25
C THR A 78 -20.41 13.69 3.51
N ALA A 79 -21.69 13.43 3.79
CA ALA A 79 -22.46 12.37 3.12
C ALA A 79 -22.52 12.58 1.59
N ALA A 80 -22.56 13.84 1.14
CA ALA A 80 -22.47 14.18 -0.28
C ALA A 80 -21.17 13.68 -0.95
N ALA A 81 -20.05 13.61 -0.23
CA ALA A 81 -18.80 13.07 -0.75
C ALA A 81 -18.84 11.54 -0.98
N CYS A 82 -19.76 10.83 -0.31
CA CYS A 82 -20.00 9.40 -0.50
C CYS A 82 -20.99 9.13 -1.64
N ASP A 83 -22.01 9.99 -1.82
CA ASP A 83 -23.11 9.77 -2.77
C ASP A 83 -22.85 10.32 -4.18
N THR A 84 -21.92 11.27 -4.35
CA THR A 84 -21.68 11.97 -5.64
C THR A 84 -20.27 11.83 -6.20
N ALA A 85 -19.38 11.08 -5.55
CA ALA A 85 -18.03 10.87 -6.08
C ALA A 85 -18.12 10.05 -7.39
N PRO A 86 -17.72 10.60 -8.55
CA PRO A 86 -17.59 9.80 -9.76
C PRO A 86 -16.66 8.62 -9.44
N GLN A 87 -17.08 7.39 -9.76
CA GLN A 87 -16.24 6.22 -9.58
C GLN A 87 -15.08 6.27 -10.59
N GLY A 88 -14.00 6.98 -10.23
CA GLY A 88 -12.77 7.15 -11.00
C GLY A 88 -12.01 8.38 -10.51
N LEU A 89 -10.67 8.31 -10.39
CA LEU A 89 -9.69 9.32 -9.84
C LEU A 89 -10.06 10.04 -8.52
N SER A 90 -11.30 9.92 -8.04
CA SER A 90 -11.81 10.45 -6.81
C SER A 90 -11.32 9.54 -5.70
N CYS A 91 -10.80 10.14 -4.62
CA CYS A 91 -10.28 9.45 -3.44
C CYS A 91 -11.38 8.75 -2.63
N ALA A 92 -12.43 8.23 -3.27
CA ALA A 92 -13.64 7.65 -2.67
C ALA A 92 -14.23 8.52 -1.54
N GLY A 93 -14.15 9.84 -1.69
CA GLY A 93 -14.60 10.81 -0.68
C GLY A 93 -13.62 11.05 0.49
N TYR A 94 -12.56 10.26 0.65
CA TYR A 94 -11.57 10.42 1.74
C TYR A 94 -10.72 11.68 1.61
N GLY A 95 -10.63 12.25 0.40
CA GLY A 95 -9.67 13.29 0.06
C GLY A 95 -8.22 12.78 0.04
N ALA A 96 -7.30 13.59 -0.48
CA ALA A 96 -5.87 13.29 -0.46
C ALA A 96 -5.06 14.60 -0.43
N SER A 97 -3.88 14.54 0.19
CA SER A 97 -2.92 15.64 0.20
C SER A 97 -1.70 15.24 -0.63
N MET A 98 -1.28 16.12 -1.54
CA MET A 98 -0.09 15.91 -2.37
C MET A 98 1.14 15.63 -1.51
N LEU A 99 1.27 16.28 -0.35
CA LEU A 99 2.36 16.06 0.60
C LEU A 99 2.52 14.57 0.97
N VAL A 100 1.41 13.87 1.15
CA VAL A 100 1.41 12.45 1.51
C VAL A 100 1.54 11.58 0.26
N THR A 101 0.74 11.83 -0.77
CA THR A 101 0.75 10.97 -1.98
C THR A 101 2.07 11.02 -2.72
N ALA A 102 2.71 12.20 -2.80
CA ALA A 102 4.05 12.35 -3.37
C ALA A 102 5.09 11.61 -2.53
N ALA A 103 5.05 11.74 -1.20
CA ALA A 103 5.96 11.03 -0.32
C ALA A 103 5.83 9.49 -0.45
N PHE A 104 4.61 8.95 -0.53
CA PHE A 104 4.41 7.52 -0.82
C PHE A 104 5.10 7.10 -2.11
N GLY A 105 4.96 7.88 -3.19
CA GLY A 105 5.62 7.63 -4.46
C GLY A 105 7.15 7.68 -4.37
N LEU A 106 7.69 8.67 -3.65
CA LEU A 106 9.13 8.82 -3.41
C LEU A 106 9.70 7.65 -2.59
N TYR A 107 8.97 7.15 -1.60
CA TYR A 107 9.36 5.94 -0.86
C TYR A 107 9.35 4.69 -1.75
N CYS A 108 8.37 4.54 -2.65
CA CYS A 108 8.37 3.46 -3.64
C CYS A 108 9.60 3.56 -4.57
N ALA A 109 9.90 4.76 -5.06
CA ALA A 109 11.06 5.00 -5.92
C ALA A 109 12.37 4.70 -5.17
N GLN A 110 12.50 5.14 -3.92
CA GLN A 110 13.65 4.82 -3.08
C GLN A 110 13.82 3.31 -2.89
N ALA A 111 12.75 2.57 -2.59
CA ALA A 111 12.80 1.12 -2.46
C ALA A 111 13.23 0.43 -3.77
N ALA A 112 12.80 0.94 -4.92
CA ALA A 112 13.21 0.42 -6.22
C ALA A 112 14.70 0.72 -6.51
N VAL A 113 15.17 1.94 -6.23
CA VAL A 113 16.57 2.33 -6.36
C VAL A 113 17.45 1.45 -5.46
N GLU A 114 17.07 1.27 -4.19
CA GLU A 114 17.79 0.44 -3.23
C GLU A 114 17.94 -1.01 -3.73
N HIS A 115 16.87 -1.57 -4.29
CA HIS A 115 16.92 -2.90 -4.90
C HIS A 115 17.92 -2.98 -6.05
N ILE A 116 17.95 -1.97 -6.93
CA ILE A 116 18.84 -1.94 -8.09
C ILE A 116 20.30 -1.80 -7.65
N VAL A 117 20.61 -0.89 -6.71
CA VAL A 117 22.00 -0.65 -6.27
C VAL A 117 22.54 -1.75 -5.37
N SER A 118 21.68 -2.47 -4.65
CA SER A 118 22.06 -3.61 -3.82
C SER A 118 22.35 -4.89 -4.62
N GLN A 119 22.02 -4.94 -5.91
CA GLN A 119 22.42 -6.07 -6.75
C GLN A 119 23.93 -6.01 -6.96
N LYS A 120 24.67 -6.96 -6.36
CA LYS A 120 26.08 -7.17 -6.71
C LYS A 120 26.16 -7.59 -8.19
N PRO A 121 27.18 -7.13 -8.93
CA PRO A 121 27.41 -7.55 -10.32
C PRO A 121 27.62 -9.06 -10.43
#